data_AF-A0A9X3BMJ3-F1
#
_entry.id   AF-A0A9X3BMJ3-F1
#
_cell.length_a   1.000
_cell.length_b   1.000
_cell.length_c   1.000
_cell.angle_alpha   90.00
_cell.angle_beta   90.00
_cell.angle_gamma   90.00
#
_symmetry.space_group_name_H-M   'P 1'
#
loop_
_entity.id
_entity.type
_entity.pdbx_description
1 polymer ?
#
loop_
_entity_poly.entity_id
_entity_poly.type
_entity_poly.pdbx_seq_one_letter_code
_entity_poly.pdbx_strand_id
1 'polypeptide(L)'
;MTSTIVTRIGLGVAAAAFMTGVALGASPLANALPEGTIKSECKSAGGRYETGVGPDGNRYSDCTYTDVGGGLHVDHYKNGKYTATSD
;
A
#
# COMPACT_ATOMS: atom_id res chain seq x y z
N MET A 1 30.80 44.02 10.47
CA MET A 1 30.52 42.95 9.50
C MET A 1 30.11 41.71 10.26
N THR A 2 28.82 41.38 10.35
CA THR A 2 28.38 40.03 10.78
C THR A 2 26.98 39.77 10.21
N SER A 3 26.91 38.85 9.27
CA SER A 3 25.79 38.60 8.38
C SER A 3 24.62 37.87 9.02
N THR A 4 23.41 38.28 8.63
CA THR A 4 22.14 37.56 8.82
C THR A 4 22.08 36.37 7.84
N ILE A 5 21.95 35.14 8.34
CA ILE A 5 21.64 33.96 7.51
C ILE A 5 20.17 33.60 7.70
N VAL A 6 19.38 33.84 6.66
CA VAL A 6 17.98 33.40 6.52
C VAL A 6 17.99 32.07 5.76
N THR A 7 17.80 30.96 6.47
CA THR A 7 17.70 29.62 5.85
C THR A 7 16.27 29.37 5.38
N ARG A 8 16.07 29.37 4.06
CA ARG A 8 14.84 28.96 3.39
C ARG A 8 14.90 27.45 3.17
N ILE A 9 14.12 26.67 3.94
CA ILE A 9 13.97 25.22 3.68
C ILE A 9 12.93 25.07 2.57
N GLY A 10 13.45 24.77 1.37
CA GLY A 10 12.67 24.53 0.17
C GLY A 10 11.88 23.22 0.25
N LEU A 11 10.62 23.31 -0.16
CA LEU A 11 9.66 22.22 -0.31
C LEU A 11 10.11 21.33 -1.50
N GLY A 12 10.73 20.19 -1.21
CA GLY A 12 11.11 19.21 -2.22
C GLY A 12 9.99 18.19 -2.44
N VAL A 13 9.16 18.39 -3.45
CA VAL A 13 8.17 17.40 -3.91
C VAL A 13 8.93 16.27 -4.62
N ALA A 14 9.10 15.14 -3.94
CA ALA A 14 9.67 13.93 -4.54
C ALA A 14 8.60 13.24 -5.39
N ALA A 15 8.57 13.56 -6.69
CA ALA A 15 7.82 12.82 -7.70
C ALA A 15 8.50 11.46 -7.92
N ALA A 16 7.94 10.39 -7.36
CA ALA A 16 8.44 9.05 -7.56
C ALA A 16 7.62 8.36 -8.66
N ALA A 17 8.17 8.31 -9.87
CA ALA A 17 7.68 7.48 -10.96
C ALA A 17 7.91 6.00 -10.62
N PHE A 18 6.85 5.19 -10.65
CA PHE A 18 6.96 3.74 -10.59
C PHE A 18 6.02 3.10 -11.61
N MET A 19 6.64 2.68 -12.71
CA MET A 19 6.34 1.56 -13.60
C MET A 19 4.99 0.86 -13.37
N THR A 20 4.07 1.01 -14.32
CA THR A 20 2.84 0.25 -14.45
C THR A 20 3.15 -1.18 -14.94
N GLY A 21 3.31 -2.10 -13.99
CA GLY A 21 3.22 -3.53 -14.23
C GLY A 21 1.76 -3.95 -14.22
N VAL A 22 1.22 -4.32 -15.37
CA VAL A 22 -0.12 -4.90 -15.48
C VAL A 22 -0.07 -6.31 -14.88
N ALA A 23 -0.69 -6.52 -13.73
CA ALA A 23 -1.01 -7.86 -13.24
C ALA A 23 -2.53 -8.03 -13.26
N LEU A 24 -3.04 -8.47 -14.41
CA LEU A 24 -4.39 -8.99 -14.53
C LEU A 24 -4.46 -10.32 -13.75
N GLY A 25 -5.30 -10.36 -12.72
CA GLY A 25 -5.96 -11.56 -12.25
C GLY A 25 -5.04 -12.71 -11.81
N ALA A 26 -4.55 -12.65 -10.58
CA ALA A 26 -4.24 -13.86 -9.83
C ALA A 26 -5.04 -13.80 -8.53
N SER A 27 -6.12 -14.56 -8.44
CA SER A 27 -6.64 -15.03 -7.16
C SER A 27 -5.85 -16.29 -6.81
N PRO A 28 -4.79 -16.22 -5.97
CA PRO A 28 -4.05 -17.41 -5.65
C PRO A 28 -4.86 -18.19 -4.63
N LEU A 29 -5.23 -19.40 -5.03
CA LEU A 29 -5.65 -20.48 -4.15
C LEU A 29 -4.67 -20.58 -2.95
N ALA A 30 -5.16 -20.15 -1.78
CA ALA A 30 -4.87 -20.61 -0.41
C ALA A 30 -3.43 -20.66 0.14
N ASN A 31 -2.42 -20.09 -0.54
CA ASN A 31 -1.09 -19.92 0.05
C ASN A 31 -0.93 -18.50 0.61
N ALA A 32 -0.37 -18.37 1.82
CA ALA A 32 -0.09 -17.08 2.42
C ALA A 32 0.86 -16.30 1.50
N LEU A 33 0.44 -15.13 1.05
CA LEU A 33 1.26 -14.23 0.25
C LEU A 33 2.32 -13.57 1.13
N PRO A 34 3.56 -13.43 0.65
CA PRO A 34 4.54 -12.58 1.31
C PRO A 34 4.01 -11.16 1.41
N GLU A 35 4.29 -10.48 2.52
CA GLU A 35 3.92 -9.08 2.74
C GLU A 35 4.44 -8.14 1.64
N GLY A 36 5.63 -8.44 1.11
CA GLY A 36 6.20 -7.70 -0.03
C GLY A 36 5.35 -7.84 -1.29
N THR A 37 4.76 -9.01 -1.53
CA THR A 37 3.86 -9.25 -2.65
C THR A 37 2.56 -8.48 -2.47
N ILE A 38 1.90 -8.59 -1.30
CA ILE A 38 0.64 -7.85 -1.03
C ILE A 38 0.85 -6.34 -1.19
N LYS A 39 1.95 -5.82 -0.65
CA LYS A 39 2.31 -4.39 -0.81
C LYS A 39 2.54 -4.00 -2.27
N SER A 40 3.21 -4.86 -3.04
CA SER A 40 3.49 -4.60 -4.46
C SER A 40 2.19 -4.59 -5.27
N GLU A 41 1.34 -5.60 -5.09
CA GLU A 41 0.03 -5.70 -5.75
C GLU A 41 -0.87 -4.51 -5.39
N CYS A 42 -0.92 -4.15 -4.10
CA CYS A 42 -1.70 -3.01 -3.65
C CYS A 42 -1.28 -1.70 -4.31
N LYS A 43 0.04 -1.48 -4.41
CA LYS A 43 0.60 -0.31 -5.08
C LYS A 43 0.31 -0.33 -6.57
N SER A 44 0.36 -1.49 -7.21
CA SER A 44 0.01 -1.66 -8.63
C SER A 44 -1.45 -1.33 -8.91
N ALA A 45 -2.35 -1.61 -7.96
CA ALA A 45 -3.76 -1.20 -8.02
C ALA A 45 -3.99 0.30 -7.76
N GLY A 46 -2.93 1.08 -7.52
CA GLY A 46 -3.05 2.48 -7.10
C GLY A 46 -3.55 2.65 -5.67
N GLY A 47 -3.52 1.56 -4.89
CA GLY A 47 -4.01 1.52 -3.53
C GLY A 47 -2.98 1.98 -2.49
N ARG A 48 -3.49 2.23 -1.28
CA ARG A 48 -2.74 2.50 -0.07
C ARG A 48 -2.60 1.19 0.72
N TYR A 49 -1.35 0.82 0.98
CA TYR A 49 -1.01 -0.35 1.78
C TYR A 49 -0.78 0.03 3.24
N GLU A 50 -1.42 -0.68 4.16
CA GLU A 50 -1.23 -0.57 5.60
C GLU A 50 -0.94 -1.95 6.20
N THR A 51 -0.11 -2.04 7.24
CA THR A 51 0.22 -3.31 7.90
C THR A 51 0.50 -3.08 9.38
N GLY A 52 0.13 -4.05 10.21
CA GLY A 52 0.31 -4.02 11.66
C GLY A 52 0.36 -5.42 12.25
N VAL A 53 0.81 -5.54 13.49
CA VAL A 53 0.72 -6.79 14.26
C VAL A 53 -0.35 -6.60 15.34
N GLY A 54 -1.35 -7.46 15.33
CA GLY A 54 -2.45 -7.41 16.30
C GLY A 54 -2.06 -7.95 17.67
N PRO A 55 -2.92 -7.78 18.69
CA PRO A 55 -2.69 -8.30 20.03
C PRO A 55 -2.66 -9.83 20.11
N ASP A 56 -3.18 -10.51 19.09
CA ASP A 56 -3.12 -11.96 18.92
C ASP A 56 -1.81 -12.45 18.27
N GLY A 57 -0.85 -11.55 18.04
CA GLY A 57 0.45 -11.84 17.44
C GLY A 57 0.41 -12.08 15.92
N ASN A 58 -0.77 -11.97 15.30
CA ASN A 58 -0.91 -12.12 13.87
C ASN A 58 -0.63 -10.80 13.16
N ARG A 59 -0.02 -10.88 11.98
CA ARG A 59 0.17 -9.72 11.09
C ARG A 59 -1.10 -9.50 10.29
N TYR A 60 -1.60 -8.28 10.31
CA TYR A 60 -2.72 -7.80 9.52
C TYR A 60 -2.18 -6.84 8.48
N SER A 61 -2.65 -6.98 7.25
CA SER A 61 -2.25 -6.11 6.15
C SER A 61 -3.47 -5.78 5.32
N ASP A 62 -3.63 -4.50 5.03
CA ASP A 62 -4.79 -3.95 4.36
C ASP A 62 -4.35 -3.25 3.08
N CYS A 63 -5.12 -3.44 2.01
CA CYS A 63 -4.95 -2.69 0.77
C CYS A 63 -6.22 -1.92 0.45
N THR A 64 -6.18 -0.61 0.62
CA THR A 64 -7.27 0.30 0.22
C THR A 64 -7.06 0.77 -1.21
N TYR A 65 -7.95 0.44 -2.14
CA TYR A 65 -7.87 0.90 -3.53
C TYR A 65 -9.21 1.44 -4.01
N THR A 66 -9.19 2.27 -5.05
CA THR A 66 -10.41 2.78 -5.70
C THR A 66 -10.60 2.05 -7.02
N ASP A 67 -11.76 1.44 -7.23
CA ASP A 67 -12.08 0.79 -8.48
C ASP A 67 -12.33 1.80 -9.62
N VAL A 68 -12.54 1.28 -10.83
CA VAL A 68 -12.85 2.11 -12.01
C VAL A 68 -14.20 2.82 -11.94
N GLY A 69 -15.09 2.39 -11.03
CA GLY A 69 -16.40 3.00 -10.75
C GLY A 69 -16.35 4.10 -9.69
N GLY A 70 -15.20 4.31 -9.04
CA GLY A 70 -15.03 5.25 -7.93
C GLY A 70 -15.39 4.65 -6.56
N GLY A 71 -15.68 3.35 -6.47
CA GLY A 71 -15.89 2.62 -5.24
C GLY A 71 -14.57 2.42 -4.50
N LEU A 72 -14.56 2.70 -3.19
CA LEU A 72 -13.42 2.43 -2.35
C LEU A 72 -13.53 1.00 -1.82
N HIS A 73 -12.48 0.21 -1.98
CA HIS A 73 -12.41 -1.17 -1.50
C HIS A 73 -11.19 -1.32 -0.60
N VAL A 74 -11.30 -2.19 0.40
CA VAL A 74 -10.23 -2.52 1.34
C VAL A 74 -10.09 -4.03 1.41
N ASP A 75 -9.03 -4.57 0.81
CA ASP A 75 -8.69 -5.99 0.95
C ASP A 75 -7.93 -6.21 2.27
N HIS A 76 -8.45 -7.11 3.10
CA HIS A 76 -7.87 -7.50 4.36
C HIS A 76 -7.11 -8.81 4.25
N TYR A 77 -5.91 -8.85 4.79
CA TYR A 77 -5.03 -10.01 4.83
C TYR A 77 -4.60 -10.31 6.28
N LYS A 78 -4.62 -11.59 6.66
CA LYS A 78 -4.12 -12.09 7.95
C LYS A 78 -2.98 -13.08 7.73
N ASN A 79 -1.79 -12.75 8.22
CA ASN A 79 -0.54 -13.50 8.01
C ASN A 79 -0.33 -13.84 6.53
N GLY A 80 -0.52 -12.86 5.64
CA GLY A 80 -0.41 -13.05 4.20
C GLY A 80 -1.62 -13.72 3.53
N LYS A 81 -2.61 -14.22 4.27
CA LYS A 81 -3.81 -14.85 3.69
C LYS A 81 -4.91 -13.81 3.52
N TYR A 82 -5.45 -13.69 2.32
CA TYR A 82 -6.65 -12.89 2.09
C TYR A 82 -7.81 -13.41 2.97
N THR A 83 -8.49 -12.50 3.67
CA THR A 83 -9.59 -12.82 4.57
C THR A 83 -10.93 -12.27 4.09
N ALA A 84 -10.96 -11.02 3.62
CA ALA A 84 -12.19 -10.33 3.20
C ALA A 84 -11.85 -9.06 2.42
N THR A 85 -12.83 -8.53 1.68
CA THR A 85 -12.83 -7.17 1.15
C THR A 85 -13.97 -6.40 1.83
N SER A 86 -13.71 -5.15 2.20
CA SER A 86 -14.72 -4.20 2.70
C SER A 86 -14.88 -3.03 1.74
N ASP A 87 -16.08 -2.45 1.68
CA ASP A 87 -16.43 -1.31 0.81
C ASP A 87 -16.91 -0.09 1.62
#